data_AF-A0A511USU8-F1
#
_entry.id   AF-A0A511USU8-F1
#
_cell.length_a   1.000
_cell.length_b   1.000
_cell.length_c   1.000
_cell.angle_alpha   90.00
_cell.angle_beta   90.00
_cell.angle_gamma   90.00
#
_symmetry.space_group_name_H-M   'P 1'
#
loop_
_entity.id
_entity.type
_entity.pdbx_description
1 polymer ?
#
loop_
_entity_poly.entity_id
_entity_poly.type
_entity_poly.pdbx_seq_one_letter_code
_entity_poly.pdbx_strand_id
1 'polypeptide(L)' 'MHISVGGILDTFEHPNQDRYPGQQIHVVEIEGYAYLVPFVESEDEVFLKTIIPSRKATKAYLGGSK' A
#
# COMPACT_ATOMS: atom_id res chain seq x y z
N MET A 1 -11.16 14.78 -1.21
CA MET A 1 -10.64 13.86 -2.24
C MET A 1 -9.18 13.57 -1.90
N HIS A 2 -8.86 12.38 -1.37
CA HIS A 2 -7.49 12.05 -0.92
C HIS A 2 -6.74 11.07 -1.85
N ILE A 3 -7.40 10.46 -2.82
CA ILE A 3 -6.76 9.47 -3.70
C ILE A 3 -5.90 10.11 -4.81
N SER A 4 -5.97 11.43 -5.03
CA SER A 4 -5.33 12.04 -6.20
C SER A 4 -3.99 12.75 -5.98
N VAL A 5 -3.57 13.12 -4.77
CA VAL A 5 -2.25 13.79 -4.60
C VAL A 5 -1.66 13.53 -3.21
N GLY A 6 -0.60 12.71 -3.12
CA GLY A 6 0.39 12.80 -2.04
C GLY A 6 0.35 11.79 -0.89
N GLY A 7 -0.58 10.83 -0.87
CA GLY A 7 -0.72 9.89 0.25
C GLY A 7 0.07 8.57 0.14
N ILE A 8 0.58 8.22 -1.04
CA ILE A 8 1.31 6.95 -1.24
C ILE A 8 2.75 7.14 -0.76
N LEU A 9 3.12 6.42 0.30
CA LEU A 9 4.47 6.40 0.88
C LEU A 9 5.41 5.49 0.09
N ASP A 10 4.89 4.36 -0.42
CA ASP A 10 5.67 3.36 -1.14
C ASP A 10 4.77 2.44 -1.96
N THR A 11 5.34 1.74 -2.94
CA THR A 11 4.69 0.68 -3.71
C THR A 11 5.67 -0.45 -3.95
N PHE A 12 5.28 -1.67 -3.56
CA PHE A 12 6.14 -2.84 -3.73
C PHE A 12 5.34 -4.09 -4.09
N GLU A 13 6.01 -5.06 -4.71
CA GLU A 13 5.42 -6.35 -5.05
C GLU A 13 5.13 -7.19 -3.80
N HIS A 14 4.04 -7.94 -3.81
CA HIS A 14 3.73 -8.87 -2.72
C HIS A 14 4.92 -9.85 -2.53
N PRO A 15 5.45 -10.04 -1.31
CA PRO A 15 6.69 -10.80 -1.08
C PRO A 15 6.58 -12.29 -1.44
N ASN A 16 5.36 -12.80 -1.56
CA ASN A 16 5.06 -14.14 -2.03
C ASN A 16 4.32 -14.06 -3.37
N GLN A 17 5.09 -13.88 -4.46
CA GLN A 17 4.54 -13.85 -5.82
C GLN A 17 4.03 -15.22 -6.28
N ASP A 18 4.61 -16.33 -5.81
CA ASP A 18 4.13 -17.67 -6.17
C ASP A 18 2.67 -17.90 -5.77
N ARG A 19 2.27 -17.39 -4.60
CA ARG A 19 0.90 -17.48 -4.09
C ARG A 19 0.02 -16.31 -4.55
N TYR A 20 0.60 -15.15 -4.85
CA TYR A 20 -0.12 -13.95 -5.26
C TYR A 20 0.51 -13.30 -6.51
N PRO A 21 0.43 -13.96 -7.68
CA PRO A 21 1.09 -13.47 -8.88
C PRO A 21 0.54 -12.13 -9.33
N GLY A 22 1.42 -11.18 -9.66
CA GLY A 22 1.06 -9.87 -10.16
C GLY A 22 0.43 -8.94 -9.12
N GLN A 23 0.41 -9.35 -7.85
CA GLN A 23 -0.10 -8.50 -6.78
C GLN A 23 0.97 -7.55 -6.28
N GLN A 24 0.59 -6.29 -6.17
CA GLN A 24 1.37 -5.22 -5.59
C GLN A 24 0.66 -4.64 -4.38
N ILE A 25 1.38 -3.86 -3.59
CA ILE A 25 0.91 -3.25 -2.36
C ILE A 25 1.32 -1.78 -2.38
N HIS A 26 0.33 -0.89 -2.29
CA HIS A 26 0.57 0.50 -1.95
C HIS A 26 0.64 0.65 -0.43
N VAL A 27 1.61 1.39 0.06
CA VAL A 27 1.62 1.92 1.43
C VAL A 27 1.06 3.33 1.37
N VAL A 28 -0.04 3.57 2.07
CA VAL A 28 -0.74 4.87 2.06
C VAL A 28 -0.79 5.43 3.47
N GLU A 29 -0.39 6.69 3.65
CA GLU A 29 -0.65 7.43 4.87
C GLU A 29 -2.09 7.97 4.88
N ILE A 30 -2.83 7.66 5.93
CA ILE A 30 -4.14 8.24 6.22
C ILE A 30 -4.12 8.67 7.69
N GLU A 31 -4.23 9.98 7.92
CA GLU A 31 -4.32 10.58 9.26
C GLU A 31 -3.18 10.15 10.22
N GLY A 32 -1.93 10.14 9.74
CA GLY A 32 -0.76 9.77 10.54
C GLY A 32 -0.59 8.27 10.78
N TYR A 33 -1.33 7.43 10.05
CA TYR A 33 -1.22 5.98 10.13
C TYR A 33 -1.04 5.36 8.74
N ALA A 34 -0.17 4.35 8.63
CA ALA A 34 0.10 3.69 7.37
C ALA A 34 -0.84 2.48 7.15
N TYR A 35 -1.40 2.41 5.96
CA TYR A 35 -2.27 1.36 5.47
C TYR A 35 -1.61 0.66 4.28
N LEU A 36 -1.73 -0.65 4.23
CA LEU A 36 -1.34 -1.46 3.08
C LEU A 36 -2.57 -1.68 2.22
N VAL A 37 -2.49 -1.34 0.95
CA VAL A 37 -3.57 -1.49 -0.02
C VAL A 37 -3.09 -2.45 -1.10
N PRO A 38 -3.40 -3.75 -1.01
CA PRO A 38 -3.04 -4.70 -2.03
C PRO A 38 -3.89 -4.45 -3.28
N PHE A 39 -3.28 -4.55 -4.45
CA PHE A 39 -3.95 -4.42 -5.73
C PHE A 39 -3.32 -5.32 -6.77
N VAL A 40 -4.10 -5.66 -7.79
CA VAL A 40 -3.61 -6.32 -9.01
C VAL A 40 -4.00 -5.41 -10.16
N GLU A 41 -3.02 -5.04 -10.98
CA GLU A 41 -3.22 -4.27 -12.19
C GLU A 41 -3.19 -5.22 -13.38
N SER A 42 -4.20 -5.11 -14.24
CA SER A 42 -4.30 -5.78 -15.54
C SER A 42 -4.38 -4.72 -16.63
N GLU A 43 -4.30 -5.13 -17.90
CA GLU A 43 -4.28 -4.19 -19.04
C GLU A 43 -5.47 -3.21 -19.06
N ASP A 44 -6.63 -3.66 -18.57
CA ASP A 44 -7.88 -2.89 -18.63
C ASP A 44 -8.38 -2.41 -17.26
N GLU A 45 -7.88 -2.95 -16.14
CA GLU A 45 -8.46 -2.70 -14.82
C GLU A 45 -7.46 -2.80 -13.65
N VAL A 46 -7.77 -2.08 -12.57
CA VAL A 46 -7.08 -2.18 -11.27
C VAL A 46 -8.05 -2.71 -10.23
N PHE A 47 -7.76 -3.89 -9.68
CA PHE A 47 -8.55 -4.48 -8.61
C PHE A 47 -7.91 -4.20 -7.25
N LEU A 48 -8.53 -3.29 -6.49
CA LEU A 48 -8.14 -2.98 -5.12
C LEU A 48 -8.76 -3.99 -4.14
N LYS A 49 -7.92 -4.56 -3.28
CA LYS A 49 -8.37 -5.37 -2.16
C LYS A 49 -8.60 -4.51 -0.92
N THR A 50 -9.05 -5.15 0.15
CA THR A 50 -9.25 -4.54 1.46
C THR A 50 -8.01 -3.81 1.93
N ILE A 51 -8.17 -2.56 2.38
CA ILE A 51 -7.12 -1.78 3.02
C ILE A 51 -6.79 -2.39 4.38
N ILE A 52 -5.51 -2.51 4.72
CA ILE A 52 -5.06 -3.16 5.96
C ILE A 52 -4.24 -2.16 6.77
N PRO A 53 -4.72 -1.71 7.96
CA PRO A 53 -3.89 -0.88 8.84
C PRO A 53 -2.66 -1.66 9.31
N SER A 54 -1.46 -1.09 9.21
CA SER A 54 -0.22 -1.76 9.58
C SER A 54 0.65 -0.94 10.53
N ARG A 55 0.68 -1.33 11.82
CA ARG A 55 1.59 -0.72 12.81
C ARG A 55 3.06 -0.79 12.39
N LYS A 56 3.44 -1.90 11.75
CA LYS A 56 4.81 -2.12 11.24
C LYS A 56 5.12 -1.11 10.14
N ALA A 57 4.20 -0.91 9.19
CA ALA A 57 4.37 0.09 8.14
C ALA A 57 4.39 1.50 8.74
N THR A 58 3.51 1.81 9.70
CA THR A 58 3.51 3.11 10.38
C THR A 58 4.87 3.39 11.00
N LYS A 59 5.46 2.42 11.73
CA LYS A 59 6.80 2.60 12.30
C LYS A 59 7.89 2.75 11.22
N ALA A 60 7.82 1.96 10.14
CA ALA A 60 8.84 1.96 9.10
C ALA A 60 8.83 3.24 8.25
N TYR A 61 7.65 3.74 7.90
CA TYR A 61 7.51 4.86 6.97
C TYR A 61 7.20 6.20 7.67
N LEU A 62 6.55 6.17 8.84
CA LEU A 62 6.16 7.38 9.59
C LEU A 62 6.85 7.48 10.97
N GLY A 63 7.50 6.42 11.43
CA GLY A 63 8.16 6.35 12.74
C GLY A 63 9.62 6.82 12.75
N GLY A 64 10.10 7.40 11.65
CA GLY A 64 11.39 8.07 11.61
C GLY A 64 11.33 9.36 12.41
N SER A 65 12.01 9.40 13.56
CA SER A 65 12.43 10.65 14.16
C SER A 65 13.15 11.48 13.10
N LYS A 66 12.64 12.68 12.83
CA LYS A 66 13.40 13.74 12.17
C LYS A 66 14.69 14.02 12.95
#